data_AF-E6LH77-F1
#
_entry.id   AF-E6LH77-F1
#
_cell.length_a   1.000
_cell.length_b   1.000
_cell.length_c   1.000
_cell.angle_alpha   90.00
_cell.angle_beta   90.00
_cell.angle_gamma   90.00
#
_symmetry.space_group_name_H-M   'P 1'
#
loop_
_entity.id
_entity.type
_entity.pdbx_description
1 polymer ?
#
loop_
_entity_poly.entity_id
_entity_poly.type
_entity_poly.pdbx_seq_one_letter_code
_entity_poly.pdbx_strand_id
1 'polypeptide(L)'
;MLHSSASRVFKYAINLGIIDRNPLEYVLMPKRIKEAPRTEKIKVYTKQELKELFHYLDNTKPSYNNDFNNILFRFLIYSGCRISEALALNWSDIDFNNQTVTINKTLSQTKNGYKVSTTKTAASNATLILDATTINKLKKWQINQRKYMLTLGITEPTTIFCGIYKQTINHHANICTFNHNHKRS
;
A
#
# COMPACT_ATOMS: atom_id res chain seq x y z
N MET A 1 -15.69 18.58 -3.40
CA MET A 1 -16.18 17.49 -2.52
C MET A 1 -17.57 17.77 -1.96
N LEU A 2 -17.89 18.99 -1.49
CA LEU A 2 -19.19 19.28 -0.88
C LEU A 2 -20.38 19.10 -1.84
N HIS A 3 -20.30 19.67 -3.05
CA HIS A 3 -21.38 19.56 -4.05
C HIS A 3 -21.68 18.10 -4.45
N SER A 4 -20.64 17.29 -4.68
CA SER A 4 -20.82 15.88 -5.05
C SER A 4 -21.49 15.05 -3.95
N SER A 5 -21.21 15.36 -2.68
CA SER A 5 -21.84 14.68 -1.55
C SER A 5 -23.28 15.12 -1.36
N ALA A 6 -23.53 16.44 -1.39
CA ALA A 6 -24.89 16.98 -1.26
C ALA A 6 -25.80 16.53 -2.41
N SER A 7 -25.30 16.48 -3.65
CA SER A 7 -26.05 15.96 -4.80
C SER A 7 -26.44 14.49 -4.62
N ARG A 8 -25.58 13.66 -4.00
CA ARG A 8 -25.91 12.26 -3.67
C ARG A 8 -26.99 12.16 -2.59
N VAL A 9 -26.95 13.02 -1.58
CA VAL A 9 -27.98 13.09 -0.52
C VAL A 9 -29.34 13.44 -1.12
N PHE A 10 -29.42 14.47 -1.96
CA PHE A 10 -30.69 14.85 -2.60
C PHE A 10 -31.19 13.81 -3.60
N LYS A 11 -30.30 13.15 -4.36
CA LYS A 11 -30.69 11.99 -5.19
C LYS A 11 -31.30 10.87 -4.35
N TYR A 12 -30.74 10.61 -3.17
CA TYR A 12 -31.29 9.61 -2.26
C TYR A 12 -32.66 10.03 -1.72
N ALA A 13 -32.85 11.30 -1.36
CA ALA A 13 -34.16 11.83 -0.93
C ALA A 13 -35.24 11.75 -2.02
N ILE A 14 -34.87 11.94 -3.30
CA ILE A 14 -35.77 11.71 -4.45
C ILE A 14 -36.17 10.24 -4.55
N ASN A 15 -35.21 9.32 -4.44
CA ASN A 15 -35.50 7.88 -4.48
C ASN A 15 -36.42 7.43 -3.33
N LEU A 16 -36.42 8.15 -2.21
CA LEU A 16 -37.32 7.93 -1.08
C LEU A 16 -38.68 8.63 -1.24
N GLY A 17 -38.88 9.42 -2.30
CA GLY A 17 -40.09 10.22 -2.51
C GLY A 17 -40.27 11.37 -1.52
N ILE A 18 -39.21 11.78 -0.81
CA ILE A 18 -39.26 12.88 0.17
C ILE A 18 -39.30 14.23 -0.55
N ILE A 19 -38.64 14.31 -1.70
CA ILE A 19 -38.61 15.50 -2.56
C ILE A 19 -38.73 15.07 -4.02
N ASP A 20 -39.39 15.89 -4.84
CA ASP A 20 -39.64 15.55 -6.24
C ASP A 20 -38.49 15.94 -7.18
N ARG A 21 -37.61 16.86 -6.74
CA ARG A 21 -36.51 17.40 -7.56
C ARG A 21 -35.26 17.65 -6.74
N ASN A 22 -34.10 17.63 -7.39
CA ASN A 22 -32.81 17.88 -6.74
C ASN A 22 -32.58 19.40 -6.64
N PRO A 23 -32.49 20.00 -5.44
CA PRO A 23 -32.24 21.44 -5.30
C PRO A 23 -30.91 21.91 -5.90
N LEU A 24 -29.98 20.98 -6.16
CA LEU A 24 -28.66 21.25 -6.75
C LEU A 24 -28.61 21.05 -8.27
N GLU A 25 -29.73 20.73 -8.92
CA GLU A 25 -29.76 20.45 -10.36
C GLU A 25 -29.35 21.65 -11.21
N TYR A 26 -29.77 22.84 -10.82
CA TYR A 26 -29.48 24.10 -11.52
C TYR A 26 -28.31 24.87 -10.91
N VAL A 27 -27.65 24.31 -9.90
CA VAL A 27 -26.46 24.94 -9.33
C VAL A 27 -25.35 24.86 -10.37
N LEU A 28 -25.08 26.01 -10.98
CA LEU A 28 -23.95 26.18 -11.86
C LEU A 28 -22.68 26.08 -11.01
N MET A 29 -22.12 24.87 -10.95
CA MET A 29 -20.76 24.72 -10.47
C MET A 29 -19.88 25.58 -11.39
N PRO A 30 -19.06 26.50 -10.85
CA PRO A 30 -17.96 27.03 -11.64
C PRO A 30 -17.23 25.79 -12.15
N LYS A 31 -17.24 25.59 -13.47
CA LYS A 31 -16.39 24.57 -14.08
C LYS A 31 -15.03 24.86 -13.48
N ARG A 32 -14.41 23.85 -12.85
CA ARG A 32 -12.97 23.95 -12.61
C ARG A 32 -12.43 24.42 -13.95
N ILE A 33 -11.93 25.65 -14.00
CA ILE A 33 -11.11 26.08 -15.13
C ILE A 33 -10.12 24.94 -15.18
N LYS A 34 -10.19 24.13 -16.23
CA LYS A 34 -9.14 23.16 -16.45
C LYS A 34 -7.95 24.09 -16.59
N GLU A 35 -7.16 24.24 -15.53
CA GLU A 35 -5.82 24.78 -15.64
C GLU A 35 -5.28 24.15 -16.91
N ALA A 36 -4.77 24.98 -17.82
CA ALA A 36 -4.25 24.53 -19.12
C ALA A 36 -3.57 23.18 -18.90
N PRO A 37 -3.98 22.13 -19.65
CA PRO A 37 -3.78 20.73 -19.29
C PRO A 37 -2.42 20.58 -18.65
N ARG A 38 -2.39 20.35 -17.32
CA ARG A 38 -1.21 20.51 -16.45
C ARG A 38 0.06 20.30 -17.27
N THR A 39 0.66 21.39 -17.76
CA THR A 39 1.75 21.31 -18.76
C THR A 39 3.01 20.75 -18.14
N GLU A 40 3.06 20.73 -16.80
CA GLU A 40 4.00 19.91 -16.04
C GLU A 40 3.75 18.43 -16.35
N LYS A 41 4.52 17.91 -17.30
CA LYS A 41 4.70 16.48 -17.52
C LYS A 41 4.89 15.82 -16.15
N ILE A 42 4.07 14.81 -15.86
CA ILE A 42 4.26 13.97 -14.67
C ILE A 42 5.73 13.52 -14.69
N LYS A 43 6.48 13.90 -13.65
CA LYS A 43 7.88 13.48 -13.52
C LYS A 43 7.88 11.98 -13.28
N VAL A 44 8.27 11.23 -14.31
CA VAL A 44 8.44 9.78 -14.25
C VAL A 44 9.93 9.51 -14.22
N TYR A 45 10.36 8.61 -13.34
CA TYR A 45 11.74 8.17 -13.30
C TYR A 45 12.14 7.52 -14.63
N THR A 46 13.22 8.02 -15.22
CA THR A 46 13.88 7.40 -16.35
C THR A 46 14.57 6.11 -15.92
N LYS A 47 14.87 5.24 -16.90
CA LYS A 47 15.61 4.00 -16.65
C LYS A 47 16.98 4.26 -15.99
N GLN A 48 17.61 5.41 -16.28
CA GLN A 48 18.90 5.77 -15.70
C GLN A 48 18.75 6.20 -14.24
N GLU A 49 17.78 7.05 -13.92
CA GLU A 49 17.50 7.44 -12.53
C GLU A 49 17.09 6.23 -11.67
N LEU A 50 16.35 5.27 -12.22
CA LEU A 50 16.03 4.02 -11.52
C LEU A 50 17.29 3.19 -11.22
N LYS A 51 18.25 3.13 -12.15
CA LYS A 51 19.53 2.45 -11.91
C LYS A 51 20.32 3.13 -10.81
N GLU A 52 20.38 4.46 -10.81
CA GLU A 52 21.05 5.25 -9.77
C GLU A 52 20.38 5.07 -8.41
N LEU A 53 19.04 5.05 -8.37
CA LEU A 53 18.27 4.77 -7.17
C LEU A 53 18.60 3.38 -6.62
N PHE A 54 18.55 2.33 -7.45
CA PHE A 54 18.87 0.98 -6.98
C PHE A 54 20.33 0.82 -6.60
N HIS A 55 21.25 1.47 -7.31
CA HIS A 55 22.66 1.52 -6.94
C HIS A 55 22.86 2.17 -5.57
N TYR A 56 22.16 3.28 -5.30
CA TYR A 56 22.19 3.91 -3.98
C TYR A 56 21.62 2.98 -2.90
N LEU A 57 20.43 2.42 -3.12
CA LEU A 57 19.75 1.52 -2.18
C LEU A 57 20.58 0.27 -1.87
N ASP A 58 21.24 -0.32 -2.86
CA ASP A 58 22.08 -1.52 -2.69
C ASP A 58 23.39 -1.24 -1.94
N ASN A 59 23.86 0.00 -1.92
CA ASN A 59 25.08 0.42 -1.23
C ASN A 59 24.82 1.09 0.14
N THR A 60 23.56 1.16 0.58
CA THR A 60 23.24 1.70 1.91
C THR A 60 23.76 0.79 3.03
N LYS A 61 24.04 1.37 4.21
CA LYS A 61 24.50 0.60 5.38
C LYS A 61 23.48 -0.52 5.69
N PRO A 62 23.92 -1.78 5.89
CA PRO A 62 23.03 -2.88 6.22
C PRO A 62 22.22 -2.57 7.48
N SER A 63 20.90 -2.57 7.36
CA SER A 63 19.95 -2.33 8.45
C SER A 63 18.60 -2.84 8.02
N TYR A 64 17.80 -3.36 8.97
CA TYR A 64 16.44 -3.83 8.69
C TYR A 64 15.61 -2.77 7.94
N ASN A 65 15.74 -1.49 8.31
CA ASN A 65 15.00 -0.40 7.67
C ASN A 65 15.46 -0.14 6.23
N ASN A 66 16.77 -0.25 5.98
CA ASN A 66 17.32 -0.04 4.65
C ASN A 66 16.98 -1.21 3.72
N ASP A 67 17.08 -2.44 4.22
CA ASP A 67 16.63 -3.65 3.52
C ASP A 67 15.13 -3.57 3.22
N PHE A 68 14.31 -3.21 4.21
CA PHE A 68 12.87 -2.99 4.05
C PHE A 68 12.58 -2.01 2.92
N ASN A 69 13.22 -0.83 2.94
CA ASN A 69 13.02 0.20 1.93
C ASN A 69 13.49 -0.27 0.55
N ASN A 70 14.66 -0.92 0.46
CA ASN A 70 15.21 -1.44 -0.80
C ASN A 70 14.22 -2.40 -1.47
N ILE A 71 13.71 -3.37 -0.70
CA ILE A 71 12.77 -4.38 -1.18
C ILE A 71 11.41 -3.77 -1.52
N LEU A 72 10.92 -2.82 -0.71
CA LEU A 72 9.65 -2.15 -0.96
C LEU A 72 9.69 -1.33 -2.26
N PHE A 73 10.73 -0.51 -2.45
CA PHE A 73 10.89 0.26 -3.70
C PHE A 73 11.01 -0.66 -4.91
N ARG A 74 11.83 -1.72 -4.80
CA ARG A 74 11.97 -2.72 -5.85
C ARG A 74 10.62 -3.33 -6.22
N PHE A 75 9.87 -3.78 -5.22
CA PHE A 75 8.57 -4.40 -5.43
C PHE A 75 7.58 -3.43 -6.08
N LEU A 76 7.47 -2.19 -5.59
CA LEU A 76 6.54 -1.19 -6.14
C LEU A 76 6.84 -0.84 -7.60
N ILE A 77 8.11 -0.65 -7.94
CA ILE A 77 8.54 -0.28 -9.29
C ILE A 77 8.26 -1.40 -10.29
N TYR A 78 8.53 -2.66 -9.92
CA TYR A 78 8.40 -3.80 -10.84
C TYR A 78 7.00 -4.42 -10.88
N SER A 79 6.22 -4.33 -9.79
CA SER A 79 4.82 -4.80 -9.78
C SER A 79 3.82 -3.74 -10.22
N GLY A 80 4.15 -2.45 -10.06
CA GLY A 80 3.21 -1.35 -10.33
C GLY A 80 2.01 -1.30 -9.39
N CYS A 81 1.99 -2.08 -8.30
CA CYS A 81 0.88 -2.05 -7.34
C CYS A 81 0.88 -0.79 -6.48
N ARG A 82 -0.26 -0.48 -5.87
CA ARG A 82 -0.36 0.64 -4.93
C ARG A 82 0.41 0.32 -3.65
N ILE A 83 0.98 1.34 -3.01
CA ILE A 83 1.69 1.14 -1.74
C ILE A 83 0.83 0.50 -0.65
N SER A 84 -0.46 0.83 -0.58
CA SER A 84 -1.39 0.20 0.36
C SER A 84 -1.64 -1.28 0.06
N GLU A 85 -1.56 -1.69 -1.21
CA GLU A 85 -1.65 -3.10 -1.61
C GLU A 85 -0.36 -3.82 -1.20
N ALA A 86 0.81 -3.26 -1.52
CA ALA A 86 2.10 -3.82 -1.14
C ALA A 86 2.21 -4.05 0.37
N LEU A 87 1.88 -3.03 1.18
CA LEU A 87 1.96 -3.11 2.65
C LEU A 87 0.95 -4.10 3.27
N ALA A 88 -0.04 -4.57 2.52
CA ALA A 88 -1.01 -5.57 2.99
C ALA A 88 -0.62 -7.03 2.64
N LEU A 89 0.50 -7.24 1.95
CA LEU A 89 0.90 -8.56 1.47
C LEU A 89 1.53 -9.42 2.56
N ASN A 90 1.15 -10.69 2.53
CA ASN A 90 1.73 -11.77 3.32
C ASN A 90 2.60 -12.66 2.44
N TRP A 91 3.53 -13.39 3.06
CA TRP A 91 4.39 -14.35 2.36
C TRP A 91 3.60 -15.42 1.61
N SER A 92 2.40 -15.77 2.09
CA SER A 92 1.49 -16.71 1.42
C SER A 92 0.87 -16.17 0.13
N ASP A 93 0.97 -14.86 -0.14
CA ASP A 93 0.47 -14.27 -1.38
C ASP A 93 1.50 -14.37 -2.53
N ILE A 94 2.73 -14.80 -2.25
CA ILE A 94 3.79 -15.02 -3.25
C ILE A 94 3.93 -16.51 -3.54
N ASP A 95 3.84 -16.86 -4.82
CA ASP A 95 4.26 -18.15 -5.33
C ASP A 95 5.68 -18.03 -5.91
N PHE A 96 6.67 -18.50 -5.14
CA PHE A 96 8.08 -18.45 -5.52
C PHE A 96 8.45 -19.41 -6.67
N ASN A 97 7.63 -20.42 -6.94
CA ASN A 97 7.88 -21.39 -8.01
C ASN A 97 7.41 -20.80 -9.35
N ASN A 98 6.21 -20.23 -9.35
CA ASN A 98 5.63 -19.57 -10.52
C ASN A 98 6.06 -18.10 -10.68
N GLN A 99 6.82 -17.57 -9.73
CA GLN A 99 7.28 -16.18 -9.69
C GLN A 99 6.13 -15.18 -9.75
N THR A 100 5.01 -15.49 -9.09
CA THR A 100 3.80 -14.65 -9.10
C THR A 100 3.46 -14.11 -7.72
N VAL A 101 2.82 -12.94 -7.69
CA VAL A 101 2.21 -12.36 -6.48
C VAL A 101 0.73 -12.09 -6.70
N THR A 102 -0.09 -12.45 -5.71
CA THR A 102 -1.53 -12.21 -5.71
C THR A 102 -1.86 -10.95 -4.92
N ILE A 103 -2.34 -9.92 -5.59
CA ILE A 103 -2.80 -8.67 -5.00
C ILE A 103 -4.31 -8.74 -4.79
N ASN A 104 -4.75 -8.93 -3.54
CA ASN A 104 -6.17 -9.08 -3.19
C ASN A 104 -6.58 -8.33 -1.89
N LYS A 105 -5.64 -7.60 -1.29
CA LYS A 105 -5.80 -6.88 -0.03
C LYS A 105 -5.25 -5.47 -0.14
N THR A 106 -5.77 -4.58 0.71
CA THR A 106 -5.26 -3.22 0.85
C THR A 106 -5.25 -2.79 2.31
N LEU A 107 -4.19 -2.08 2.70
CA LEU A 107 -4.01 -1.49 4.01
C LEU A 107 -4.61 -0.09 4.03
N SER A 108 -5.51 0.17 4.97
CA SER A 108 -6.13 1.48 5.18
C SER A 108 -5.86 1.99 6.58
N GLN A 109 -5.61 3.29 6.71
CA GLN A 109 -5.55 3.95 8.01
C GLN A 109 -6.97 4.29 8.45
N THR A 110 -7.31 3.92 9.68
CA THR A 110 -8.58 4.22 10.33
C THR A 110 -8.31 5.06 11.58
N LYS A 111 -9.38 5.58 12.21
CA LYS A 111 -9.27 6.27 13.51
C LYS A 111 -8.63 5.39 14.59
N ASN A 112 -8.73 4.07 14.46
CA ASN A 112 -8.29 3.08 15.46
C ASN A 112 -7.00 2.36 15.05
N GLY A 113 -6.23 2.92 14.13
CA GLY A 113 -5.01 2.29 13.59
C GLY A 113 -5.20 1.72 12.20
N TYR A 114 -4.37 0.75 11.83
CA TYR A 114 -4.38 0.20 10.47
C TYR A 114 -5.33 -1.00 10.35
N LYS A 115 -6.06 -1.05 9.22
CA LYS A 115 -6.96 -2.15 8.88
C LYS A 115 -6.64 -2.68 7.50
N VAL A 116 -6.36 -3.98 7.43
CA VAL A 116 -6.32 -4.72 6.17
C VAL A 116 -7.75 -5.06 5.76
N SER A 117 -8.08 -4.76 4.51
CA SER A 117 -9.37 -5.11 3.92
C SER A 117 -9.16 -5.83 2.61
N THR A 118 -10.03 -6.78 2.29
CA THR A 118 -10.09 -7.38 0.96
C THR A 118 -10.50 -6.32 -0.05
N THR A 119 -10.04 -6.47 -1.28
CA THR A 119 -10.52 -5.58 -2.34
C THR A 119 -12.05 -5.74 -2.50
N LYS A 120 -12.75 -4.63 -2.77
CA LYS A 120 -14.23 -4.59 -2.71
C LYS A 120 -14.92 -5.43 -3.79
N THR A 121 -14.19 -5.87 -4.81
CA THR A 121 -14.73 -6.57 -5.99
C THR A 121 -13.74 -7.62 -6.48
N ALA A 122 -14.21 -8.79 -6.93
CA ALA A 122 -13.33 -9.82 -7.51
C ALA A 122 -12.49 -9.30 -8.70
N ALA A 123 -13.02 -8.32 -9.44
CA ALA A 123 -12.34 -7.65 -10.56
C ALA A 123 -11.07 -6.86 -10.16
N SER A 124 -10.87 -6.54 -8.87
CA SER A 124 -9.64 -5.88 -8.39
C SER A 124 -8.57 -6.84 -7.90
N ASN A 125 -8.83 -8.15 -7.90
CA ASN A 125 -7.79 -9.13 -7.61
C ASN A 125 -6.92 -9.32 -8.86
N ALA A 126 -5.60 -9.17 -8.71
CA ALA A 126 -4.65 -9.33 -9.79
C ALA A 126 -3.53 -10.29 -9.39
N THR A 127 -3.17 -11.21 -10.29
CA THR A 127 -1.95 -12.01 -10.17
C THR A 127 -0.91 -11.42 -11.11
N LEU A 128 0.24 -11.03 -10.57
CA LEU A 128 1.31 -10.37 -11.31
C LEU A 128 2.54 -11.25 -11.34
N ILE A 129 3.20 -11.33 -12.49
CA ILE A 129 4.51 -12.00 -12.62
C ILE A 129 5.59 -11.02 -12.17
N LEU A 130 6.51 -11.51 -11.33
CA LEU A 130 7.68 -10.78 -10.86
C LEU A 130 8.93 -11.28 -11.59
N ASP A 131 9.89 -10.38 -11.82
CA ASP A 131 11.18 -10.76 -12.38
C ASP A 131 12.02 -11.60 -11.40
N ALA A 132 12.86 -12.48 -11.93
CA ALA A 132 13.71 -13.37 -11.15
C ALA A 132 14.59 -12.62 -10.13
N THR A 133 15.06 -11.42 -10.46
CA THR A 133 15.86 -10.61 -9.53
C THR A 133 15.03 -10.13 -8.35
N THR A 134 13.79 -9.67 -8.57
CA THR A 134 12.86 -9.31 -7.48
C THR A 134 12.54 -10.54 -6.61
N ILE A 135 12.28 -11.71 -7.21
CA ILE A 135 12.06 -12.97 -6.48
C ILE A 135 13.27 -13.32 -5.59
N ASN A 136 14.49 -13.25 -6.14
CA ASN A 136 15.70 -13.55 -5.37
C ASN A 136 15.93 -12.56 -4.22
N LYS A 137 15.64 -11.27 -4.44
CA LYS A 137 15.66 -10.24 -3.41
C LYS A 137 14.62 -10.52 -2.31
N LEU A 138 13.39 -10.92 -2.68
CA LEU A 138 12.33 -11.29 -1.74
C LEU A 138 12.69 -12.53 -0.91
N LYS A 139 13.30 -13.56 -1.50
CA LYS A 139 13.78 -14.74 -0.76
C LYS A 139 14.83 -14.37 0.29
N LYS A 140 15.81 -13.53 -0.09
CA LYS A 140 16.83 -13.02 0.85
C LYS A 140 16.19 -12.19 1.96
N TRP A 141 15.24 -11.33 1.60
CA TRP A 141 14.48 -10.52 2.54
C TRP A 141 13.71 -11.37 3.56
N GLN A 142 13.04 -12.44 3.13
CA GLN A 142 12.32 -13.34 4.02
C GLN A 142 13.22 -13.92 5.11
N ILE A 143 14.44 -14.32 4.75
CA ILE A 143 15.43 -14.85 5.69
C ILE A 143 15.89 -13.77 6.66
N ASN A 144 16.27 -12.59 6.16
CA ASN A 144 16.73 -11.48 6.99
C ASN A 144 15.63 -10.99 7.94
N GLN A 145 14.40 -10.89 7.44
CA GLN A 145 13.23 -10.52 8.23
C GLN A 145 12.98 -11.52 9.34
N ARG A 146 12.96 -12.84 9.06
CA ARG A 146 12.77 -13.87 10.09
C ARG A 146 13.87 -13.83 11.15
N LYS A 147 15.13 -13.64 10.74
CA LYS A 147 16.25 -13.47 11.70
C LYS A 147 16.03 -12.27 12.61
N TYR A 148 15.69 -11.10 12.05
CA TYR A 148 15.44 -9.89 12.83
C TYR A 148 14.20 -10.01 13.72
N MET A 149 13.13 -10.61 13.24
CA MET A 149 11.90 -10.80 14.02
C MET A 149 12.12 -11.78 15.19
N LEU A 150 12.97 -12.79 15.01
CA LEU A 150 13.32 -13.72 16.07
C LEU A 150 14.06 -13.03 17.23
N THR A 151 14.94 -12.06 16.95
CA THR A 151 15.60 -11.27 18.03
C THR A 151 14.60 -10.42 18.81
N LEU A 152 13.42 -10.16 18.25
CA LEU A 152 12.31 -9.45 18.90
C LEU A 152 11.29 -10.41 19.55
N GLY A 153 11.53 -11.72 19.53
CA GLY A 153 10.62 -12.73 20.09
C GLY A 153 9.42 -13.10 19.20
N ILE A 154 9.44 -12.70 17.91
CA ILE A 154 8.38 -13.02 16.95
C ILE A 154 8.84 -14.23 16.11
N THR A 155 8.12 -15.34 16.21
CA THR A 155 8.51 -16.62 15.60
C THR A 155 8.01 -16.78 14.16
N GLU A 156 6.83 -16.26 13.84
CA GLU A 156 6.19 -16.43 12.52
C GLU A 156 5.69 -15.09 11.95
N PRO A 157 6.58 -14.24 11.39
CA PRO A 157 6.14 -13.03 10.69
C PRO A 157 5.43 -13.42 9.39
N THR A 158 4.14 -13.11 9.30
CA THR A 158 3.30 -13.44 8.15
C THR A 158 3.36 -12.40 7.04
N THR A 159 3.54 -11.12 7.40
CA THR A 159 3.55 -9.98 6.46
C THR A 159 4.92 -9.78 5.82
N ILE A 160 4.95 -9.53 4.50
CA ILE A 160 6.20 -9.28 3.75
C ILE A 160 6.82 -7.95 4.19
N PHE A 161 5.99 -6.92 4.32
CA PHE A 161 6.40 -5.58 4.71
C PHE A 161 5.93 -5.27 6.12
N CYS A 162 6.54 -5.91 7.11
CA CYS A 162 6.38 -5.53 8.53
C CYS A 162 7.03 -4.16 8.77
N GLY A 163 6.23 -3.09 8.66
CA GLY A 163 6.66 -1.74 9.03
C GLY A 163 6.78 -1.56 10.55
N ILE A 164 7.50 -0.53 10.97
CA ILE A 164 7.61 -0.11 12.39
C ILE A 164 6.36 0.70 12.79
N TYR A 165 5.16 0.22 12.46
CA TYR A 165 3.95 0.94 12.83
C TYR A 165 3.61 0.58 14.28
N LYS A 166 3.78 1.56 15.17
CA LYS A 166 3.61 1.46 16.63
C LYS A 166 2.19 1.14 17.12
N GLN A 167 1.19 0.90 16.25
CA GLN A 167 -0.20 0.75 16.71
C GLN A 167 -0.95 -0.39 16.01
N THR A 168 -1.40 -1.29 16.90
CA THR A 168 -2.43 -2.34 16.83
C THR A 168 -3.27 -2.45 15.55
N ILE A 169 -3.27 -3.65 14.99
CA ILE A 169 -4.38 -4.17 14.18
C ILE A 169 -5.37 -4.82 15.15
N ASN A 170 -6.58 -4.26 15.26
CA ASN A 170 -7.66 -4.91 16.01
C ASN A 170 -8.37 -5.96 15.14
N HIS A 171 -8.64 -7.09 15.80
CA HIS A 171 -9.33 -8.31 15.35
C HIS A 171 -8.62 -9.16 14.28
N HIS A 172 -7.90 -10.19 14.77
CA HIS A 172 -7.49 -11.40 14.04
C HIS A 172 -6.29 -11.34 13.07
N ALA A 173 -5.34 -10.43 13.29
CA ALA A 173 -4.01 -10.60 12.71
C ALA A 173 -2.92 -10.03 13.64
N ASN A 174 -2.15 -10.93 14.26
CA ASN A 174 -0.89 -10.56 14.91
C ASN A 174 0.09 -10.08 13.84
N ILE A 175 0.08 -8.79 13.54
CA ILE A 175 1.07 -8.14 12.68
C ILE A 175 1.91 -7.26 13.58
N CYS A 176 3.16 -7.68 13.78
CA CYS A 176 4.27 -7.07 14.50
C CYS A 176 3.94 -5.76 15.25
N THR A 177 3.43 -5.87 16.48
CA THR A 177 3.33 -4.74 17.41
C THR A 177 4.70 -4.45 18.02
N PHE A 178 5.27 -3.28 17.73
CA PHE A 178 6.57 -2.86 18.24
C PHE A 178 6.40 -2.06 19.56
N ASN A 179 6.65 -2.69 20.71
CA ASN A 179 6.76 -2.01 22.01
C ASN A 179 8.23 -1.62 22.25
N HIS A 180 8.59 -0.37 21.96
CA HIS A 180 9.92 0.14 22.26
C HIS A 180 9.97 0.65 23.71
N ASN A 181 10.12 -0.27 24.66
CA ASN A 181 10.55 0.03 26.02
C ASN A 181 12.04 -0.33 26.16
N HIS A 182 12.91 0.44 25.48
CA HIS A 182 14.31 0.49 25.89
C HIS A 182 14.58 1.86 26.51
N LYS A 183 14.81 1.81 27.83
CA LYS A 183 15.28 2.91 28.67
C LYS A 183 16.44 3.62 27.97
N ARG A 184 16.31 4.94 27.83
CA ARG A 184 17.48 5.81 27.72
C ARG A 184 18.20 5.72 29.05
N SER A 185 19.38 5.12 29.06
CA SER A 185 20.43 5.28 30.06
C SER A 185 21.63 5.88 29.35
#